data_AF-A0A842VFV5-F1
#
_entry.id   AF-A0A842VFV5-F1
#
_cell.length_a   1.000
_cell.length_b   1.000
_cell.length_c   1.000
_cell.angle_alpha   90.00
_cell.angle_beta   90.00
_cell.angle_gamma   90.00
#
_symmetry.space_group_name_H-M   'P 1'
#
loop_
_entity.id
_entity.type
_entity.pdbx_description
1 polymer ?
#
loop_
_entity_poly.entity_id
_entity_poly.type
_entity_poly.pdbx_seq_one_letter_code
_entity_poly.pdbx_strand_id
1 'polypeptide(L)'
;MENLRNSRFNDECDICQEIIGNNDNCFRRLISFNKLSSRKIKETNNFICLVSLGALQVGHVLVLPKKHITSMSRLTKKSFNEFENLVSTVRQIIESKLLTKTIVFEHGTSEENMKGGASVEHAHLHICPSKVNIENLIKLSNFTKHHINNIQELTKLKSTKNGYLYYESIDGKKYAYELFQDIPTQFMRRIYAESLSKSENWNWIEYPMINNVIQTVEKLIDNLSSYKSTIDAYNYIAKEYFVKTKNFDPSSEVRDDINYFLSKLKGQFILDAGAGACRDSKYMLEQGFEVEAIDLSEKLLNASSHFCPNSIKRVMDILNLGYIDNIFDGIWCSAVLLHLDRNKLQLALSEFYRVLKKGGILHFSVKEGIGHKRLFINDKKQYYRDFYFYNSDLLSKFVEENNFKILKLKMKKEKDSCGEPANWIKYLTMKI
;
A
#
# COMPACT_ATOMS: atom_id res chain seq x y z
N MET A 1 18.27 -10.46 18.44
CA MET A 1 17.05 -11.01 19.09
C MET A 1 16.97 -10.64 20.58
N GLU A 2 18.08 -10.52 21.31
CA GLU A 2 18.11 -9.89 22.65
C GLU A 2 17.63 -8.42 22.65
N ASN A 3 17.94 -7.64 21.61
CA ASN A 3 17.50 -6.24 21.49
C ASN A 3 15.97 -6.04 21.35
N LEU A 4 15.19 -7.08 20.99
CA LEU A 4 13.71 -6.99 20.95
C LEU A 4 13.07 -7.34 22.30
N ARG A 5 13.72 -8.17 23.12
CA ARG A 5 13.28 -8.45 24.51
C ARG A 5 13.68 -7.33 25.46
N ASN A 6 14.82 -6.69 25.21
CA ASN A 6 15.31 -5.54 25.96
C ASN A 6 14.65 -4.20 25.56
N SER A 7 13.78 -4.12 24.54
CA SER A 7 13.21 -2.83 24.10
C SER A 7 12.14 -2.24 25.04
N ARG A 8 11.99 -2.74 26.28
CA ARG A 8 11.21 -2.08 27.34
C ARG A 8 12.01 -0.97 28.05
N PHE A 9 13.00 -0.36 27.37
CA PHE A 9 13.92 0.61 27.96
C PHE A 9 13.45 2.07 27.88
N ASN A 10 12.25 2.36 27.35
CA ASN A 10 11.59 3.66 27.51
C ASN A 10 10.14 3.41 27.92
N ASP A 11 9.62 4.18 28.88
CA ASP A 11 8.21 4.19 29.34
C ASP A 11 7.20 4.64 28.25
N GLU A 12 7.60 4.59 26.98
CA GLU A 12 6.84 5.12 25.85
C GLU A 12 6.28 3.99 24.97
N CYS A 13 4.98 4.05 24.70
CA CYS A 13 4.28 3.06 23.88
C CYS A 13 4.81 3.00 22.43
N ASP A 14 5.33 1.84 22.01
CA ASP A 14 5.82 1.57 20.64
C ASP A 14 4.81 1.92 19.53
N ILE A 15 3.53 1.64 19.75
CA ILE A 15 2.46 1.96 18.79
C ILE A 15 2.28 3.48 18.70
N CYS A 16 2.34 4.20 19.82
CA CYS A 16 2.28 5.66 19.81
C CYS A 16 3.47 6.26 19.05
N GLN A 17 4.68 5.74 19.26
CA GLN A 17 5.88 6.15 18.53
C GLN A 17 5.72 5.95 17.01
N GLU A 18 5.14 4.82 16.59
CA GLU A 18 4.84 4.59 15.18
C GLU A 18 3.79 5.57 14.64
N ILE A 19 2.72 5.84 15.38
CA ILE A 19 1.64 6.75 14.96
C ILE A 19 2.15 8.17 14.75
N ILE A 20 3.02 8.68 15.64
CA ILE A 20 3.60 10.03 15.51
C ILE A 20 4.74 10.08 14.49
N GLY A 21 5.14 8.95 13.90
CA GLY A 21 6.15 8.86 12.86
C GLY A 21 7.59 8.83 13.37
N ASN A 22 7.82 8.53 14.65
CA ASN A 22 9.17 8.33 15.17
C ASN A 22 9.80 7.08 14.53
N ASN A 23 11.10 7.13 14.24
CA ASN A 23 11.84 6.02 13.64
C ASN A 23 12.26 4.95 14.65
N ASP A 24 12.26 5.27 15.95
CA ASP A 24 12.52 4.28 16.99
C ASP A 24 11.24 3.57 17.44
N ASN A 25 10.81 2.57 16.66
CA ASN A 25 9.65 1.74 16.98
C ASN A 25 9.84 0.29 16.50
N CYS A 26 9.03 -0.63 17.05
CA CYS A 26 9.08 -2.06 16.70
C CYS A 26 8.94 -2.35 15.19
N PHE A 27 8.10 -1.61 14.46
CA PHE A 27 7.95 -1.81 13.01
C PHE A 27 9.26 -1.54 12.28
N ARG A 28 9.96 -0.44 12.58
CA ARG A 28 11.26 -0.09 11.98
C ARG A 28 12.38 -1.05 12.35
N ARG A 29 12.35 -1.58 13.57
CA ARG A 29 13.33 -2.59 14.02
C ARG A 29 13.14 -3.94 13.34
N LEU A 30 11.90 -4.33 13.03
CA LEU A 30 11.57 -5.61 12.39
C LEU A 30 11.60 -5.56 10.86
N ILE A 31 11.26 -4.41 10.27
CA ILE A 31 11.15 -4.24 8.82
C ILE A 31 12.00 -3.04 8.41
N SER A 32 13.06 -3.31 7.64
CA SER A 32 13.97 -2.28 7.16
C SER A 32 13.23 -1.26 6.29
N PHE A 33 13.69 0.00 6.31
CA PHE A 33 13.14 1.08 5.48
C PHE A 33 13.05 0.71 4.00
N ASN A 34 13.99 -0.10 3.51
CA ASN A 34 14.04 -0.53 2.13
C ASN A 34 12.95 -1.56 1.76
N LYS A 35 12.31 -2.21 2.75
CA LYS A 35 11.25 -3.20 2.52
C LYS A 35 9.84 -2.59 2.59
N LEU A 36 9.57 -1.76 3.60
CA LEU A 36 8.28 -1.07 3.75
C LEU A 36 8.46 0.28 4.44
N SER A 37 7.91 1.34 3.84
CA SER A 37 7.87 2.66 4.46
C SER A 37 6.73 2.84 5.46
N SER A 38 5.63 2.10 5.29
CA SER A 38 4.46 2.16 6.16
C SER A 38 3.70 0.84 6.08
N ARG A 39 3.04 0.49 7.18
CA ARG A 39 2.07 -0.62 7.25
C ARG A 39 0.63 -0.14 7.44
N LYS A 40 0.37 1.15 7.18
CA LYS A 40 -0.95 1.76 7.32
C LYS A 40 -1.85 1.41 6.14
N ILE A 41 -3.03 0.87 6.44
CA ILE A 41 -4.06 0.53 5.44
C ILE A 41 -5.05 1.68 5.27
N LYS A 42 -5.56 2.23 6.38
CA LYS A 42 -6.54 3.30 6.39
C LYS A 42 -6.49 4.06 7.71
N GLU A 43 -6.91 5.32 7.72
CA GLU A 43 -7.06 6.08 8.95
C GLU A 43 -8.27 7.02 8.87
N THR A 44 -8.71 7.45 10.04
CA THR A 44 -9.70 8.50 10.24
C THR A 44 -9.09 9.56 11.17
N ASN A 45 -9.90 10.49 11.68
CA ASN A 45 -9.40 11.53 12.58
C ASN A 45 -8.85 10.93 13.89
N ASN A 46 -9.56 9.95 14.46
CA ASN A 46 -9.23 9.38 15.77
C ASN A 46 -8.69 7.95 15.73
N PHE A 47 -8.73 7.28 14.58
CA PHE A 47 -8.35 5.86 14.47
C PHE A 47 -7.44 5.59 13.28
N ILE A 48 -6.72 4.47 13.36
CA ILE A 48 -5.80 4.01 12.33
C ILE A 48 -5.89 2.48 12.22
N CYS A 49 -5.77 1.98 11.00
CA CYS A 49 -5.65 0.57 10.68
C CYS A 49 -4.22 0.28 10.20
N LEU A 50 -3.52 -0.60 10.91
CA LEU A 50 -2.16 -1.04 10.61
C LEU A 50 -2.15 -2.54 10.34
N VAL A 51 -1.33 -3.02 9.40
CA VAL A 51 -1.09 -4.46 9.25
C VAL A 51 -0.41 -5.00 10.51
N SER A 52 -0.87 -6.12 11.07
CA SER A 52 -0.31 -6.65 12.33
C SER A 52 1.14 -7.11 12.17
N LEU A 53 2.05 -6.68 13.05
CA LEU A 53 3.37 -7.30 13.17
C LEU A 53 3.16 -8.71 13.73
N GLY A 54 3.60 -9.75 13.01
CA GLY A 54 3.21 -11.13 13.28
C GLY A 54 1.88 -11.56 12.65
N ALA A 55 1.44 -10.94 11.55
CA ALA A 55 0.28 -11.36 10.79
C ALA A 55 0.28 -12.88 10.51
N LEU A 56 -0.57 -13.66 11.20
CA LEU A 56 -0.65 -15.14 11.08
C LEU A 56 -1.10 -15.62 9.69
N GLN A 57 -1.82 -14.76 8.98
CA GLN A 57 -2.20 -14.89 7.57
C GLN A 57 -2.16 -13.52 6.90
N VAL A 58 -2.02 -13.54 5.57
CA VAL A 58 -2.19 -12.35 4.72
C VAL A 58 -3.59 -11.79 4.93
N GLY A 59 -3.69 -10.51 5.29
CA GLY A 59 -4.94 -9.83 5.63
C GLY A 59 -5.16 -9.56 7.12
N HIS A 60 -4.29 -10.05 8.00
CA HIS A 60 -4.38 -9.82 9.45
C HIS A 60 -3.95 -8.38 9.79
N VAL A 61 -4.89 -7.56 10.25
CA VAL A 61 -4.68 -6.15 10.59
C VAL A 61 -5.13 -5.81 12.01
N LEU A 62 -4.73 -4.64 12.48
CA LEU A 62 -5.07 -4.04 13.76
C LEU A 62 -5.79 -2.71 13.51
N VAL A 63 -6.98 -2.53 14.10
CA VAL A 63 -7.64 -1.22 14.20
C VAL A 63 -7.44 -0.69 15.61
N LEU A 64 -6.92 0.53 15.72
CA LEU A 64 -6.53 1.11 17.00
C LEU A 64 -6.83 2.63 17.05
N PRO A 65 -7.13 3.17 18.24
CA PRO A 65 -7.24 4.61 18.44
C PRO A 65 -5.86 5.27 18.30
N LYS A 66 -5.82 6.50 17.79
CA LYS A 66 -4.60 7.31 17.76
C LYS A 66 -4.21 7.80 19.16
N LYS A 67 -5.21 8.08 19.99
CA LYS A 67 -5.01 8.38 21.41
C LYS A 67 -4.64 7.11 22.17
N HIS A 68 -3.67 7.24 23.07
CA HIS A 68 -3.29 6.16 23.98
C HIS A 68 -4.43 5.87 24.96
N ILE A 69 -5.02 4.68 24.84
CA ILE A 69 -5.97 4.08 25.79
C ILE A 69 -5.68 2.57 25.85
N THR A 70 -6.07 1.90 26.94
CA THR A 70 -5.68 0.50 27.18
C THR A 70 -6.64 -0.54 26.63
N SER A 71 -7.91 -0.20 26.37
CA SER A 71 -8.88 -1.10 25.74
C SER A 71 -10.01 -0.35 25.02
N MET A 72 -10.73 -1.02 24.10
CA MET A 72 -11.87 -0.43 23.39
C MET A 72 -13.04 -0.09 24.31
N SER A 73 -13.14 -0.71 25.49
CA SER A 73 -14.11 -0.33 26.54
C SER A 73 -13.94 1.11 27.04
N ARG A 74 -12.78 1.73 26.83
CA ARG A 74 -12.46 3.11 27.24
C ARG A 74 -12.73 4.16 26.16
N LEU A 75 -13.25 3.77 25.00
CA LEU A 75 -13.65 4.71 23.95
C LEU A 75 -14.81 5.62 24.40
N THR A 76 -14.82 6.85 23.89
CA THR A 76 -15.93 7.79 24.17
C THR A 76 -17.14 7.46 23.29
N LYS A 77 -18.35 7.78 23.78
CA LYS A 77 -19.60 7.61 23.01
C LYS A 77 -19.54 8.22 21.60
N LYS A 78 -18.88 9.37 21.44
CA LYS A 78 -18.75 10.07 20.15
C LYS A 78 -17.84 9.36 19.16
N SER A 79 -16.92 8.53 19.63
CA SER A 79 -15.91 7.86 18.81
C SER A 79 -16.37 6.51 18.25
N PHE A 80 -17.43 5.89 18.80
CA PHE A 80 -17.87 4.55 18.38
C PHE A 80 -18.34 4.49 16.93
N ASN A 81 -19.12 5.47 16.47
CA ASN A 81 -19.59 5.46 15.07
C ASN A 81 -18.42 5.52 14.08
N GLU A 82 -17.42 6.38 14.36
CA GLU A 82 -16.21 6.47 13.54
C GLU A 82 -15.43 5.16 13.55
N PHE A 83 -15.30 4.54 14.73
CA PHE A 83 -14.62 3.26 14.92
C PHE A 83 -15.31 2.11 14.17
N GLU A 84 -16.62 1.92 14.37
CA GLU A 84 -17.39 0.85 13.73
C GLU A 84 -17.41 1.01 12.20
N ASN A 85 -17.50 2.25 11.70
CA ASN A 85 -17.39 2.54 10.28
C ASN A 85 -16.01 2.16 9.72
N LEU A 86 -14.93 2.47 10.45
CA LEU A 86 -13.57 2.07 10.05
C LEU A 86 -13.42 0.55 10.05
N VAL A 87 -13.88 -0.14 11.10
CA VAL A 87 -13.86 -1.61 11.19
C VAL A 87 -14.62 -2.24 10.02
N SER A 88 -15.85 -1.78 9.76
CA SER A 88 -16.68 -2.25 8.65
C SER A 88 -15.99 -2.05 7.29
N THR A 89 -15.43 -0.85 7.07
CA THR A 89 -14.70 -0.53 5.83
C THR A 89 -13.48 -1.43 5.65
N VAL A 90 -12.68 -1.64 6.71
CA VAL A 90 -11.49 -2.48 6.66
C VAL A 90 -11.85 -3.94 6.40
N ARG A 91 -12.92 -4.45 7.03
CA ARG A 91 -13.43 -5.79 6.74
C ARG A 91 -13.81 -5.93 5.28
N GLN A 92 -14.59 -5.00 4.73
CA GLN A 92 -14.97 -5.02 3.31
C GLN A 92 -13.75 -5.03 2.37
N ILE A 93 -12.70 -4.25 2.68
CA ILE A 93 -11.45 -4.27 1.92
C ILE A 93 -10.81 -5.65 1.96
N ILE A 94 -10.66 -6.25 3.14
CA ILE A 94 -10.06 -7.59 3.30
C ILE A 94 -10.89 -8.65 2.60
N GLU A 95 -12.20 -8.68 2.82
CA GLU A 95 -13.10 -9.69 2.29
C GLU A 95 -13.16 -9.64 0.76
N SER A 96 -13.19 -8.44 0.17
CA SER A 96 -13.21 -8.27 -1.29
C SER A 96 -11.88 -8.59 -1.96
N LYS A 97 -10.75 -8.14 -1.40
CA LYS A 97 -9.41 -8.34 -1.99
C LYS A 97 -8.90 -9.76 -1.82
N LEU A 98 -9.29 -10.46 -0.76
CA LEU A 98 -8.79 -11.80 -0.44
C LEU A 98 -9.82 -12.91 -0.62
N LEU A 99 -11.05 -12.59 -1.04
CA LEU A 99 -12.14 -13.53 -1.27
C LEU A 99 -12.37 -14.47 -0.07
N THR A 100 -12.43 -13.87 1.12
CA THR A 100 -12.56 -14.57 2.41
C THR A 100 -13.50 -13.81 3.32
N LYS A 101 -13.90 -14.42 4.44
CA LYS A 101 -14.56 -13.72 5.56
C LYS A 101 -13.55 -13.31 6.61
N THR A 102 -13.97 -12.46 7.54
CA THR A 102 -13.13 -12.05 8.68
C THR A 102 -13.81 -12.31 10.03
N ILE A 103 -13.02 -12.71 11.01
CA ILE A 103 -13.37 -12.61 12.44
C ILE A 103 -12.71 -11.38 13.06
N VAL A 104 -13.24 -10.94 14.20
CA VAL A 104 -12.69 -9.81 14.94
C VAL A 104 -12.51 -10.20 16.40
N PHE A 105 -11.43 -9.76 17.04
CA PHE A 105 -11.26 -9.98 18.48
C PHE A 105 -10.36 -8.94 19.15
N GLU A 106 -10.56 -8.77 20.45
CA GLU A 106 -9.70 -7.99 21.34
C GLU A 106 -9.56 -8.75 22.67
N HIS A 107 -8.38 -8.61 23.31
CA HIS A 107 -8.21 -8.87 24.73
C HIS A 107 -7.99 -7.53 25.44
N GLY A 108 -9.02 -7.04 26.14
CA GLY A 108 -9.03 -5.72 26.75
C GLY A 108 -8.69 -5.77 28.24
N THR A 109 -7.84 -4.85 28.70
CA THR A 109 -7.52 -4.68 30.13
C THR A 109 -8.36 -3.57 30.77
N SER A 110 -8.54 -3.66 32.09
CA SER A 110 -9.42 -2.81 32.88
C SER A 110 -8.70 -1.89 33.86
N GLU A 111 -7.56 -2.30 34.44
CA GLU A 111 -6.79 -1.49 35.39
C GLU A 111 -5.77 -0.55 34.71
N GLU A 112 -5.56 0.62 35.33
CA GLU A 112 -4.53 1.61 34.94
C GLU A 112 -3.12 1.24 35.43
N ASN A 113 -3.00 0.26 36.34
CA ASN A 113 -1.72 -0.14 36.90
C ASN A 113 -1.24 -1.48 36.33
N MET A 114 -0.07 -1.38 35.69
CA MET A 114 0.85 -2.37 35.13
C MET A 114 0.76 -3.84 35.60
N LYS A 115 0.99 -4.73 34.62
CA LYS A 115 1.40 -6.17 34.71
C LYS A 115 0.33 -7.26 34.46
N GLY A 116 -0.83 -6.94 33.89
CA GLY A 116 -1.79 -7.94 33.44
C GLY A 116 -1.61 -8.37 31.97
N GLY A 117 -0.71 -9.31 31.69
CA GLY A 117 -0.73 -10.26 30.54
C GLY A 117 -0.85 -9.77 29.07
N ALA A 118 -1.18 -8.52 28.77
CA ALA A 118 -1.27 -8.00 27.40
C ALA A 118 0.11 -7.50 26.97
N SER A 119 0.65 -8.05 25.89
CA SER A 119 1.98 -7.70 25.39
C SER A 119 2.07 -6.36 24.65
N VAL A 120 1.09 -5.46 24.79
CA VAL A 120 1.10 -4.08 24.27
C VAL A 120 0.12 -3.23 25.10
N GLU A 121 0.57 -2.10 25.63
CA GLU A 121 -0.21 -1.22 26.54
C GLU A 121 -1.24 -0.32 25.82
N HIS A 122 -1.48 -0.55 24.52
CA HIS A 122 -2.34 0.27 23.67
C HIS A 122 -3.46 -0.56 23.05
N ALA A 123 -4.69 -0.10 23.17
CA ALA A 123 -5.89 -0.78 22.69
C ALA A 123 -5.80 -1.11 21.20
N HIS A 124 -6.04 -2.36 20.83
CA HIS A 124 -6.05 -2.77 19.44
C HIS A 124 -7.06 -3.88 19.21
N LEU A 125 -7.83 -3.74 18.14
CA LEU A 125 -8.81 -4.70 17.69
C LEU A 125 -8.22 -5.46 16.51
N HIS A 126 -8.10 -6.77 16.63
CA HIS A 126 -7.65 -7.63 15.54
C HIS A 126 -8.78 -7.87 14.55
N ILE A 127 -8.49 -7.70 13.26
CA ILE A 127 -9.36 -8.19 12.17
C ILE A 127 -8.55 -9.24 11.40
N CYS A 128 -9.07 -10.46 11.38
CA CYS A 128 -8.36 -11.63 10.87
C CYS A 128 -9.18 -12.34 9.79
N PRO A 129 -8.60 -12.61 8.61
CA PRO A 129 -9.20 -13.51 7.62
C PRO A 129 -9.50 -14.87 8.23
N SER A 130 -10.70 -15.40 8.04
CA SER A 130 -11.02 -16.74 8.51
C SER A 130 -12.11 -17.37 7.65
N LYS A 131 -12.06 -18.69 7.56
CA LYS A 131 -13.12 -19.53 6.97
C LYS A 131 -14.03 -20.15 8.04
N VAL A 132 -13.64 -20.05 9.31
CA VAL A 132 -14.32 -20.70 10.43
C VAL A 132 -14.49 -19.75 11.61
N ASN A 133 -15.52 -20.00 12.41
CA ASN A 133 -15.66 -19.35 13.72
C ASN A 133 -14.76 -20.05 14.74
N ILE A 134 -14.10 -19.26 15.60
CA ILE A 134 -13.16 -19.77 16.62
C ILE A 134 -13.77 -19.77 18.04
N GLU A 135 -15.04 -19.39 18.16
CA GLU A 135 -15.75 -19.30 19.43
C GLU A 135 -15.69 -20.60 20.24
N ASN A 136 -15.86 -21.75 19.58
CA ASN A 136 -15.83 -23.07 20.21
C ASN A 136 -14.45 -23.48 20.74
N LEU A 137 -13.39 -22.77 20.33
CA LEU A 137 -12.03 -22.98 20.82
C LEU A 137 -11.73 -22.12 22.07
N ILE A 138 -12.62 -21.20 22.45
CA ILE A 138 -12.50 -20.39 23.67
C ILE A 138 -12.86 -21.25 24.88
N LYS A 139 -11.90 -22.04 25.35
CA LYS A 139 -12.02 -22.89 26.54
C LYS A 139 -11.51 -22.15 27.77
N LEU A 140 -12.38 -21.34 28.37
CA LEU A 140 -12.09 -20.62 29.60
C LEU A 140 -12.77 -21.29 30.79
N SER A 141 -12.13 -21.22 31.95
CA SER A 141 -12.79 -21.42 33.24
C SER A 141 -13.19 -20.05 33.80
N ASN A 142 -14.29 -20.00 34.55
CA ASN A 142 -14.69 -18.84 35.35
C ASN A 142 -14.84 -17.51 34.56
N PHE A 143 -15.86 -17.44 33.70
CA PHE A 143 -16.22 -16.26 32.91
C PHE A 143 -17.73 -16.11 32.79
N THR A 144 -18.19 -14.87 32.52
CA THR A 144 -19.57 -14.62 32.07
C THR A 144 -19.57 -14.26 30.59
N LYS A 145 -20.42 -14.93 29.80
CA LYS A 145 -20.58 -14.64 28.37
C LYS A 145 -21.80 -13.75 28.14
N HIS A 146 -21.60 -12.65 27.44
CA HIS A 146 -22.64 -11.73 27.03
C HIS A 146 -22.74 -11.72 25.50
N HIS A 147 -23.95 -11.85 24.98
CA HIS A 147 -24.23 -11.44 23.60
C HIS A 147 -24.43 -9.93 23.58
N ILE A 148 -23.75 -9.23 22.66
CA ILE A 148 -23.83 -7.77 22.54
C ILE A 148 -24.25 -7.37 21.12
N ASN A 149 -24.96 -6.26 20.98
CA ASN A 149 -25.44 -5.81 19.67
C ASN A 149 -24.39 -4.98 18.92
N ASN A 150 -23.60 -4.21 19.66
CA ASN A 150 -22.57 -3.32 19.12
C ASN A 150 -21.39 -3.23 20.09
N ILE A 151 -20.26 -2.72 19.61
CA ILE A 151 -19.02 -2.71 20.40
C ILE A 151 -19.06 -1.68 21.53
N GLN A 152 -19.96 -0.70 21.47
CA GLN A 152 -20.17 0.27 22.55
C GLN A 152 -20.58 -0.40 23.87
N GLU A 153 -21.23 -1.56 23.81
CA GLU A 153 -21.59 -2.31 25.02
C GLU A 153 -20.39 -2.78 25.85
N LEU A 154 -19.18 -2.86 25.26
CA LEU A 154 -17.95 -3.15 26.00
C LEU A 154 -17.65 -2.11 27.10
N THR A 155 -18.18 -0.89 26.99
CA THR A 155 -18.04 0.15 28.03
C THR A 155 -18.62 -0.28 29.38
N LYS A 156 -19.53 -1.27 29.40
CA LYS A 156 -20.08 -1.88 30.63
C LYS A 156 -19.03 -2.72 31.38
N LEU A 157 -18.01 -3.23 30.68
CA LEU A 157 -16.96 -4.09 31.22
C LEU A 157 -15.66 -3.33 31.57
N LYS A 158 -15.69 -1.99 31.51
CA LYS A 158 -14.52 -1.14 31.80
C LYS A 158 -13.94 -1.33 33.21
N SER A 159 -14.77 -1.79 34.15
CA SER A 159 -14.43 -1.98 35.57
C SER A 159 -14.20 -3.44 35.96
N THR A 160 -14.26 -4.38 35.02
CA THR A 160 -14.07 -5.81 35.30
C THR A 160 -12.63 -6.08 35.75
N LYS A 161 -12.41 -6.65 36.93
CA LYS A 161 -11.08 -6.78 37.53
C LYS A 161 -10.02 -7.47 36.63
N ASN A 162 -10.36 -8.57 35.96
CA ASN A 162 -9.41 -9.34 35.14
C ASN A 162 -9.52 -9.05 33.64
N GLY A 163 -10.18 -7.95 33.26
CA GLY A 163 -10.37 -7.56 31.86
C GLY A 163 -11.48 -8.34 31.15
N TYR A 164 -11.49 -8.29 29.82
CA TYR A 164 -12.49 -8.94 29.00
C TYR A 164 -11.93 -9.48 27.68
N LEU A 165 -12.64 -10.42 27.07
CA LEU A 165 -12.45 -10.76 25.65
C LEU A 165 -13.62 -10.26 24.82
N TYR A 166 -13.33 -9.69 23.66
CA TYR A 166 -14.31 -9.42 22.62
C TYR A 166 -14.10 -10.38 21.46
N TYR A 167 -15.19 -10.92 20.91
CA TYR A 167 -15.17 -11.75 19.71
C TYR A 167 -16.35 -11.43 18.79
N GLU A 168 -16.06 -11.29 17.50
CA GLU A 168 -17.05 -11.23 16.43
C GLU A 168 -16.81 -12.34 15.41
N SER A 169 -17.87 -13.11 15.15
CA SER A 169 -17.90 -14.20 14.19
C SER A 169 -17.89 -13.73 12.73
N ILE A 170 -17.63 -14.66 11.81
CA ILE A 170 -17.74 -14.42 10.36
C ILE A 170 -19.16 -14.00 9.94
N ASP A 171 -20.16 -14.42 10.73
CA ASP A 171 -21.58 -14.12 10.52
C ASP A 171 -22.02 -12.83 11.24
N GLY A 172 -21.10 -12.12 11.89
CA GLY A 172 -21.35 -10.83 12.54
C GLY A 172 -21.94 -10.90 13.95
N LYS A 173 -22.14 -12.11 14.52
CA LYS A 173 -22.52 -12.28 15.94
C LYS A 173 -21.37 -11.83 16.84
N LYS A 174 -21.70 -11.06 17.88
CA LYS A 174 -20.74 -10.42 18.78
C LYS A 174 -20.91 -10.92 20.21
N TYR A 175 -19.78 -11.19 20.85
CA TYR A 175 -19.73 -11.71 22.21
C TYR A 175 -18.68 -10.95 23.02
N ALA A 176 -19.01 -10.70 24.28
CA ALA A 176 -18.08 -10.21 25.28
C ALA A 176 -17.99 -11.23 26.42
N TYR A 177 -16.77 -11.53 26.86
CA TYR A 177 -16.47 -12.46 27.93
C TYR A 177 -15.90 -11.66 29.09
N GLU A 178 -16.67 -11.53 30.17
CA GLU A 178 -16.19 -10.96 31.42
C GLU A 178 -15.30 -11.98 32.13
N LEU A 179 -14.06 -11.61 32.45
CA LEU A 179 -13.08 -12.51 33.04
C LEU A 179 -13.02 -12.35 34.56
N PHE A 180 -13.00 -13.48 35.27
CA PHE A 180 -12.79 -13.53 36.73
C PHE A 180 -11.49 -14.25 37.12
N GLN A 181 -10.62 -14.49 36.13
CA GLN A 181 -9.30 -15.07 36.31
C GLN A 181 -8.35 -14.50 35.25
N ASP A 182 -7.05 -14.56 35.53
CA ASP A 182 -6.05 -14.21 34.54
C ASP A 182 -5.99 -15.27 33.42
N ILE A 183 -5.73 -14.80 32.21
CA ILE A 183 -5.58 -15.66 31.03
C ILE A 183 -4.19 -15.46 30.40
N PRO A 184 -3.67 -16.47 29.68
CA PRO A 184 -2.35 -16.37 29.04
C PRO A 184 -2.21 -15.15 28.13
N THR A 185 -0.97 -14.65 28.02
CA THR A 185 -0.67 -13.56 27.09
C THR A 185 -0.97 -13.99 25.65
N GLN A 186 -1.50 -13.04 24.85
CA GLN A 186 -1.89 -13.28 23.46
C GLN A 186 -2.90 -14.43 23.28
N PHE A 187 -3.75 -14.70 24.28
CA PHE A 187 -4.71 -15.82 24.27
C PHE A 187 -5.52 -15.96 22.98
N MET A 188 -6.18 -14.90 22.52
CA MET A 188 -6.97 -14.94 21.28
C MET A 188 -6.13 -15.20 20.03
N ARG A 189 -4.88 -14.71 20.00
CA ARG A 189 -3.91 -15.03 18.93
C ARG A 189 -3.52 -16.51 18.93
N ARG A 190 -3.37 -17.14 20.11
CA ARG A 190 -3.09 -18.58 20.23
C ARG A 190 -4.24 -19.40 19.67
N ILE A 191 -5.48 -19.08 20.08
CA ILE A 191 -6.68 -19.73 19.57
C ILE A 191 -6.79 -19.56 18.05
N TYR A 192 -6.57 -18.35 17.55
CA TYR A 192 -6.63 -18.11 16.12
C TYR A 192 -5.52 -18.89 15.39
N ALA A 193 -4.30 -18.95 15.92
CA ALA A 193 -3.22 -19.75 15.34
C ALA A 193 -3.54 -21.26 15.32
N GLU A 194 -4.18 -21.79 16.37
CA GLU A 194 -4.69 -23.17 16.42
C GLU A 194 -5.71 -23.44 15.31
N SER A 195 -6.67 -22.52 15.10
CA SER A 195 -7.65 -22.64 14.01
C SER A 195 -7.02 -22.69 12.61
N LEU A 196 -5.79 -22.19 12.49
CA LEU A 196 -5.01 -22.21 11.26
C LEU A 196 -4.05 -23.40 11.15
N SER A 197 -4.06 -24.33 12.13
CA SER A 197 -3.05 -25.39 12.27
C SER A 197 -1.61 -24.84 12.35
N LYS A 198 -1.44 -23.69 13.02
CA LYS A 198 -0.16 -22.98 13.21
C LYS A 198 0.10 -22.71 14.70
N SER A 199 -0.23 -23.66 15.56
CA SER A 199 -0.20 -23.51 17.03
C SER A 199 1.15 -23.12 17.62
N GLU A 200 2.26 -23.23 16.90
CA GLU A 200 3.59 -22.81 17.36
C GLU A 200 3.93 -21.35 17.00
N ASN A 201 3.18 -20.75 16.06
CA ASN A 201 3.54 -19.48 15.40
C ASN A 201 2.81 -18.25 15.98
N TRP A 202 2.08 -18.39 17.09
CA TRP A 202 1.29 -17.31 17.66
C TRP A 202 2.15 -16.17 18.20
N ASN A 203 3.36 -16.46 18.69
CA ASN A 203 4.25 -15.49 19.29
C ASN A 203 4.88 -14.58 18.22
N TRP A 204 4.34 -13.36 18.07
CA TRP A 204 4.80 -12.45 17.01
C TRP A 204 6.26 -11.98 17.17
N ILE A 205 6.80 -12.01 18.40
CA ILE A 205 8.19 -11.61 18.66
C ILE A 205 9.14 -12.65 18.07
N GLU A 206 8.81 -13.93 18.21
CA GLU A 206 9.58 -15.05 17.66
C GLU A 206 9.30 -15.23 16.16
N TYR A 207 8.04 -15.02 15.77
CA TYR A 207 7.57 -15.20 14.39
C TYR A 207 6.90 -13.92 13.89
N PRO A 208 7.68 -12.91 13.43
CA PRO A 208 7.14 -11.64 12.95
C PRO A 208 6.38 -11.74 11.64
N MET A 209 6.45 -12.88 10.95
CA MET A 209 5.72 -13.17 9.71
C MET A 209 5.87 -12.08 8.65
N ILE A 210 7.10 -11.59 8.44
CA ILE A 210 7.38 -10.41 7.59
C ILE A 210 6.77 -10.56 6.19
N ASN A 211 6.83 -11.74 5.58
CA ASN A 211 6.22 -11.98 4.26
C ASN A 211 4.70 -11.78 4.26
N ASN A 212 4.00 -12.21 5.31
CA ASN A 212 2.57 -11.95 5.42
C ASN A 212 2.29 -10.46 5.60
N VAL A 213 3.14 -9.74 6.33
CA VAL A 213 3.01 -8.29 6.50
C VAL A 213 3.13 -7.60 5.14
N ILE A 214 4.20 -7.88 4.38
CA ILE A 214 4.45 -7.31 3.05
C ILE A 214 3.29 -7.62 2.10
N GLN A 215 2.91 -8.89 1.95
CA GLN A 215 1.81 -9.28 1.07
C GLN A 215 0.47 -8.66 1.50
N THR A 216 0.26 -8.43 2.80
CA THR A 216 -0.96 -7.75 3.26
C THR A 216 -0.95 -6.29 2.85
N VAL A 217 0.17 -5.59 3.01
CA VAL A 217 0.32 -4.20 2.55
C VAL A 217 0.06 -4.14 1.05
N GLU A 218 0.72 -4.97 0.25
CA GLU A 218 0.58 -5.01 -1.21
C GLU A 218 -0.86 -5.27 -1.68
N LYS A 219 -1.57 -6.20 -1.02
CA LYS A 219 -2.93 -6.58 -1.42
C LYS A 219 -4.01 -5.63 -0.91
N LEU A 220 -3.82 -5.03 0.27
CA LEU A 220 -4.87 -4.25 0.94
C LEU A 220 -4.71 -2.73 0.77
N ILE A 221 -3.50 -2.23 0.51
CA ILE A 221 -3.35 -0.82 0.15
C ILE A 221 -3.94 -0.63 -1.24
N ASP A 222 -5.00 0.16 -1.30
CA ASP A 222 -5.55 0.62 -2.56
C ASP A 222 -4.59 1.64 -3.17
N ASN A 223 -3.63 1.16 -3.96
CA ASN A 223 -2.66 2.00 -4.64
C ASN A 223 -3.38 3.08 -5.47
N LEU A 224 -4.51 2.74 -6.08
CA LEU A 224 -5.38 3.65 -6.85
C LEU A 224 -5.84 4.85 -6.01
N SER A 225 -6.21 4.69 -4.74
CA SER A 225 -6.70 5.79 -3.89
C SER A 225 -5.71 6.95 -3.75
N SER A 226 -4.40 6.67 -3.87
CA SER A 226 -3.35 7.66 -3.64
C SER A 226 -3.05 8.56 -4.85
N TYR A 227 -3.39 8.12 -6.06
CA TYR A 227 -3.30 8.92 -7.30
C TYR A 227 -4.63 8.98 -8.05
N LYS A 228 -5.74 8.62 -7.39
CA LYS A 228 -7.10 8.72 -7.95
C LYS A 228 -7.41 10.14 -8.42
N SER A 229 -7.03 11.14 -7.63
CA SER A 229 -7.14 12.56 -8.02
C SER A 229 -6.42 12.85 -9.33
N THR A 230 -5.19 12.33 -9.49
CA THR A 230 -4.39 12.50 -10.71
C THR A 230 -5.04 11.79 -11.90
N ILE A 231 -5.56 10.57 -11.72
CA ILE A 231 -6.30 9.85 -12.77
C ILE A 231 -7.54 10.64 -13.19
N ASP A 232 -8.34 11.10 -12.22
CA ASP A 232 -9.55 11.88 -12.46
C ASP A 232 -9.25 13.21 -13.17
N ALA A 233 -8.15 13.87 -12.79
CA ALA A 233 -7.67 15.07 -13.44
C ALA A 233 -7.30 14.82 -14.92
N TYR A 234 -6.54 13.76 -15.21
CA TYR A 234 -6.21 13.39 -16.60
C TYR A 234 -7.44 12.98 -17.40
N ASN A 235 -8.36 12.23 -16.79
CA ASN A 235 -9.64 11.90 -17.42
C ASN A 235 -10.45 13.15 -17.77
N TYR A 236 -10.43 14.15 -16.89
CA TYR A 236 -11.12 15.42 -17.09
C TYR A 236 -10.53 16.24 -18.26
N ILE A 237 -9.20 16.33 -18.36
CA ILE A 237 -8.51 17.12 -19.39
C ILE A 237 -8.15 16.33 -20.66
N ALA A 238 -8.56 15.06 -20.78
CA ALA A 238 -8.04 14.13 -21.78
C ALA A 238 -8.04 14.66 -23.23
N LYS A 239 -9.14 15.31 -23.64
CA LYS A 239 -9.26 15.89 -25.00
C LYS A 239 -8.26 17.02 -25.23
N GLU A 240 -8.15 17.94 -24.27
CA GLU A 240 -7.20 19.07 -24.36
C GLU A 240 -5.76 18.57 -24.33
N TYR A 241 -5.47 17.63 -23.44
CA TYR A 241 -4.17 16.99 -23.33
C TYR A 241 -3.75 16.32 -24.64
N PHE A 242 -4.66 15.56 -25.28
CA PHE A 242 -4.40 14.96 -26.59
C PHE A 242 -4.07 16.02 -27.66
N VAL A 243 -4.86 17.08 -27.78
CA VAL A 243 -4.60 18.14 -28.77
C VAL A 243 -3.23 18.78 -28.57
N LYS A 244 -2.83 19.01 -27.31
CA LYS A 244 -1.54 19.60 -26.95
C LYS A 244 -0.35 18.67 -27.18
N THR A 245 -0.54 17.36 -26.98
CA THR A 245 0.58 16.39 -26.94
C THR A 245 0.65 15.44 -28.13
N LYS A 246 -0.31 15.45 -29.05
CA LYS A 246 -0.32 14.54 -30.22
C LYS A 246 0.91 14.66 -31.14
N ASN A 247 1.58 15.81 -31.13
CA ASN A 247 2.79 16.05 -31.92
C ASN A 247 4.00 16.17 -30.99
N PHE A 248 5.18 15.75 -31.46
CA PHE A 248 6.42 16.03 -30.77
C PHE A 248 6.71 17.54 -30.82
N ASP A 249 7.06 18.12 -29.67
CA ASP A 249 7.60 19.48 -29.62
C ASP A 249 8.98 19.46 -30.30
N PRO A 250 9.23 20.30 -31.33
CA PRO A 250 10.53 20.35 -32.01
C PRO A 250 11.72 20.68 -31.09
N SER A 251 11.45 21.31 -29.93
CA SER A 251 12.46 21.62 -28.92
C SER A 251 12.70 20.49 -27.91
N SER A 252 11.92 19.41 -27.99
CA SER A 252 12.02 18.25 -27.09
C SER A 252 12.84 17.13 -27.72
N GLU A 253 13.73 16.54 -26.93
CA GLU A 253 14.56 15.41 -27.37
C GLU A 253 13.87 14.05 -27.20
N VAL A 254 12.57 14.02 -26.85
CA VAL A 254 11.84 12.76 -26.60
C VAL A 254 11.88 11.82 -27.81
N ARG A 255 11.79 12.34 -29.03
CA ARG A 255 11.87 11.51 -30.24
C ARG A 255 13.24 10.85 -30.38
N ASP A 256 14.32 11.57 -30.07
CA ASP A 256 15.67 11.04 -30.09
C ASP A 256 15.90 10.03 -28.96
N ASP A 257 15.30 10.28 -27.79
CA ASP A 257 15.34 9.36 -26.66
C ASP A 257 14.60 8.05 -27.02
N ILE A 258 13.45 8.10 -27.73
CA ILE A 258 12.77 6.90 -28.26
C ILE A 258 13.67 6.18 -29.26
N ASN A 259 14.23 6.87 -30.26
CA ASN A 259 15.10 6.25 -31.25
C ASN A 259 16.30 5.55 -30.59
N TYR A 260 16.90 6.18 -29.58
CA TYR A 260 17.99 5.57 -28.83
C TYR A 260 17.53 4.36 -28.02
N PHE A 261 16.36 4.41 -27.37
CA PHE A 261 15.76 3.26 -26.69
C PHE A 261 15.54 2.08 -27.65
N LEU A 262 14.89 2.32 -28.80
CA LEU A 262 14.65 1.30 -29.82
C LEU A 262 15.95 0.67 -30.33
N SER A 263 17.02 1.47 -30.52
CA SER A 263 18.33 0.98 -30.96
C SER A 263 19.02 0.01 -29.98
N LYS A 264 18.55 -0.08 -28.73
CA LYS A 264 19.10 -0.97 -27.70
C LYS A 264 18.29 -2.24 -27.49
N LEU A 265 17.10 -2.34 -28.08
CA LEU A 265 16.25 -3.51 -27.96
C LEU A 265 16.81 -4.67 -28.79
N LYS A 266 16.71 -5.89 -28.24
CA LYS A 266 17.05 -7.14 -28.93
C LYS A 266 15.84 -7.85 -29.55
N GLY A 267 14.65 -7.36 -29.27
CA GLY A 267 13.38 -7.86 -29.78
C GLY A 267 12.42 -6.69 -30.01
N GLN A 268 11.19 -7.02 -30.41
CA GLN A 268 10.24 -6.04 -30.94
C GLN A 268 9.12 -5.70 -29.98
N PHE A 269 8.94 -6.45 -28.87
CA PHE A 269 7.76 -6.30 -28.02
C PHE A 269 7.98 -5.31 -26.87
N ILE A 270 7.24 -4.20 -26.91
CA ILE A 270 7.39 -3.05 -26.02
C ILE A 270 6.11 -2.82 -25.23
N LEU A 271 6.27 -2.55 -23.93
CA LEU A 271 5.23 -1.95 -23.10
C LEU A 271 5.42 -0.43 -23.03
N ASP A 272 4.43 0.34 -23.50
CA ASP A 272 4.33 1.78 -23.22
C ASP A 272 3.55 1.97 -21.92
N ALA A 273 4.28 2.12 -20.81
CA ALA A 273 3.76 2.12 -19.44
C ALA A 273 3.39 3.55 -18.99
N GLY A 274 2.10 3.88 -19.08
CA GLY A 274 1.56 5.23 -18.92
C GLY A 274 1.55 6.00 -20.25
N ALA A 275 1.02 5.36 -21.28
CA ALA A 275 1.03 5.80 -22.67
C ALA A 275 0.26 7.12 -22.93
N GLY A 276 -0.58 7.55 -21.97
CA GLY A 276 -1.44 8.72 -22.11
C GLY A 276 -2.26 8.68 -23.39
N ALA A 277 -2.09 9.71 -24.23
CA ALA A 277 -2.77 9.80 -25.52
C ALA A 277 -2.00 9.13 -26.69
N CYS A 278 -1.15 8.15 -26.37
CA CYS A 278 -0.48 7.24 -27.32
C CYS A 278 0.40 7.92 -28.39
N ARG A 279 0.98 9.10 -28.10
CA ARG A 279 1.95 9.75 -29.01
C ARG A 279 3.17 8.85 -29.21
N ASP A 280 3.78 8.44 -28.12
CA ASP A 280 5.03 7.68 -28.14
C ASP A 280 4.78 6.26 -28.69
N SER A 281 3.69 5.61 -28.29
CA SER A 281 3.27 4.30 -28.83
C SER A 281 3.08 4.32 -30.35
N LYS A 282 2.41 5.36 -30.88
CA LYS A 282 2.23 5.50 -32.33
C LYS A 282 3.58 5.55 -33.05
N TYR A 283 4.49 6.38 -32.55
CA TYR A 283 5.80 6.52 -33.16
C TYR A 283 6.60 5.21 -33.15
N MET A 284 6.58 4.46 -32.03
CA MET A 284 7.23 3.15 -31.94
C MET A 284 6.62 2.12 -32.90
N LEU A 285 5.30 2.10 -33.07
CA LEU A 285 4.61 1.27 -34.07
C LEU A 285 5.02 1.64 -35.51
N GLU A 286 5.14 2.93 -35.81
CA GLU A 286 5.62 3.42 -37.12
C GLU A 286 7.09 3.04 -37.38
N GLN A 287 7.88 2.78 -36.35
CA GLN A 287 9.24 2.23 -36.48
C GLN A 287 9.26 0.69 -36.62
N GLY A 288 8.09 0.03 -36.67
CA GLY A 288 7.97 -1.42 -36.89
C GLY A 288 8.01 -2.28 -35.63
N PHE A 289 7.91 -1.69 -34.43
CA PHE A 289 7.85 -2.44 -33.17
C PHE A 289 6.42 -2.85 -32.82
N GLU A 290 6.28 -3.88 -31.99
CA GLU A 290 5.01 -4.32 -31.43
C GLU A 290 4.80 -3.63 -30.07
N VAL A 291 3.72 -2.86 -29.92
CA VAL A 291 3.51 -2.04 -28.72
C VAL A 291 2.19 -2.35 -28.04
N GLU A 292 2.25 -2.75 -26.78
CA GLU A 292 1.10 -2.68 -25.86
C GLU A 292 1.15 -1.36 -25.08
N ALA A 293 0.09 -0.57 -25.18
CA ALA A 293 -0.05 0.71 -24.51
C ALA A 293 -0.97 0.59 -23.30
N ILE A 294 -0.48 0.98 -22.12
CA ILE A 294 -1.28 0.97 -20.89
C ILE A 294 -1.35 2.35 -20.27
N ASP A 295 -2.49 2.71 -19.69
CA ASP A 295 -2.66 3.90 -18.88
C ASP A 295 -3.81 3.71 -17.90
N LEU A 296 -3.80 4.42 -16.76
CA LEU A 296 -4.92 4.39 -15.82
C LEU A 296 -6.09 5.30 -16.27
N SER A 297 -5.83 6.27 -17.14
CA SER A 297 -6.83 7.14 -17.74
C SER A 297 -7.45 6.52 -18.98
N GLU A 298 -8.60 5.86 -18.78
CA GLU A 298 -9.42 5.35 -19.88
C GLU A 298 -9.76 6.45 -20.91
N LYS A 299 -9.99 7.70 -20.46
CA LYS A 299 -10.32 8.80 -21.37
C LYS A 299 -9.14 9.22 -22.25
N LEU A 300 -7.89 9.14 -21.77
CA LEU A 300 -6.71 9.40 -22.59
C LEU A 300 -6.51 8.33 -23.66
N LEU A 301 -6.64 7.04 -23.28
CA LEU A 301 -6.57 5.92 -24.23
C LEU A 301 -7.65 6.05 -25.32
N ASN A 302 -8.88 6.37 -24.92
CA ASN A 302 -10.00 6.55 -25.84
C ASN A 302 -9.85 7.80 -26.74
N ALA A 303 -9.26 8.89 -26.23
CA ALA A 303 -9.04 10.11 -27.02
C ALA A 303 -8.08 9.87 -28.20
N SER A 304 -7.19 8.88 -28.09
CA SER A 304 -6.20 8.54 -29.10
C SER A 304 -6.60 7.37 -30.02
N SER A 305 -7.80 6.80 -29.89
CA SER A 305 -8.22 5.61 -30.65
C SER A 305 -8.09 5.77 -32.16
N HIS A 306 -8.50 6.91 -32.72
CA HIS A 306 -8.33 7.19 -34.15
C HIS A 306 -6.90 7.58 -34.52
N PHE A 307 -6.12 8.08 -33.55
CA PHE A 307 -4.76 8.57 -33.77
C PHE A 307 -3.73 7.44 -33.81
N CYS A 308 -3.95 6.42 -32.99
CA CYS A 308 -3.14 5.20 -32.90
C CYS A 308 -4.10 3.99 -32.93
N PRO A 309 -4.64 3.63 -34.11
CA PRO A 309 -5.66 2.58 -34.22
C PRO A 309 -5.09 1.17 -34.08
N ASN A 310 -3.80 0.99 -34.34
CA ASN A 310 -3.14 -0.31 -34.37
C ASN A 310 -2.53 -0.74 -33.02
N SER A 311 -2.62 0.07 -31.97
CA SER A 311 -2.09 -0.32 -30.65
C SER A 311 -3.10 -1.13 -29.85
N ILE A 312 -2.60 -2.16 -29.16
CA ILE A 312 -3.35 -2.84 -28.09
C ILE A 312 -3.34 -1.89 -26.89
N LYS A 313 -4.51 -1.41 -26.46
CA LYS A 313 -4.67 -0.46 -25.35
C LYS A 313 -5.36 -1.12 -24.17
N ARG A 314 -4.84 -0.97 -22.95
CA ARG A 314 -5.47 -1.50 -21.74
C ARG A 314 -5.45 -0.50 -20.60
N VAL A 315 -6.56 -0.41 -19.86
CA VAL A 315 -6.57 0.30 -18.58
C VAL A 315 -5.86 -0.58 -17.56
N MET A 316 -4.68 -0.17 -17.10
CA MET A 316 -3.86 -0.98 -16.21
C MET A 316 -2.97 -0.12 -15.32
N ASP A 317 -2.74 -0.61 -14.10
CA ASP A 317 -1.87 0.00 -13.12
C ASP A 317 -0.42 -0.50 -13.28
N ILE A 318 0.54 0.41 -13.37
CA ILE A 318 1.97 0.06 -13.48
C ILE A 318 2.53 -0.58 -12.19
N LEU A 319 1.81 -0.48 -11.08
CA LEU A 319 2.16 -1.10 -9.80
C LEU A 319 1.69 -2.56 -9.69
N ASN A 320 0.90 -3.04 -10.64
CA ASN A 320 0.44 -4.42 -10.71
C ASN A 320 0.14 -4.77 -12.17
N LEU A 321 1.20 -5.15 -12.88
CA LEU A 321 1.13 -5.47 -14.29
C LEU A 321 0.58 -6.89 -14.43
N GLY A 322 -0.65 -7.03 -14.94
CA GLY A 322 -1.34 -8.31 -15.12
C GLY A 322 -0.71 -9.25 -16.18
N TYR A 323 0.58 -9.09 -16.46
CA TYR A 323 1.38 -9.87 -17.39
C TYR A 323 2.22 -10.91 -16.67
N ILE A 324 2.56 -11.98 -17.40
CA ILE A 324 3.53 -12.97 -16.94
C ILE A 324 4.95 -12.40 -16.91
N ASP A 325 5.84 -13.07 -16.19
CA ASP A 325 7.24 -12.69 -16.07
C ASP A 325 7.98 -12.79 -17.42
N ASN A 326 9.00 -11.95 -17.63
CA ASN A 326 9.91 -11.99 -18.77
C ASN A 326 9.24 -11.99 -20.16
N ILE A 327 8.24 -11.14 -20.37
CA ILE A 327 7.48 -11.07 -21.62
C ILE A 327 7.93 -9.92 -22.53
N PHE A 328 8.32 -8.75 -21.99
CA PHE A 328 8.66 -7.58 -22.80
C PHE A 328 10.16 -7.48 -23.09
N ASP A 329 10.51 -7.06 -24.30
CA ASP A 329 11.88 -6.72 -24.71
C ASP A 329 12.27 -5.32 -24.23
N GLY A 330 11.28 -4.41 -24.16
CA GLY A 330 11.46 -3.04 -23.71
C GLY A 330 10.26 -2.50 -22.93
N ILE A 331 10.51 -1.59 -21.99
CA ILE A 331 9.49 -0.76 -21.35
C ILE A 331 9.84 0.72 -21.58
N TRP A 332 8.89 1.46 -22.13
CA TRP A 332 8.94 2.92 -22.23
C TRP A 332 8.00 3.53 -21.20
N CYS A 333 8.53 4.31 -20.24
CA CYS A 333 7.75 4.92 -19.15
C CYS A 333 8.08 6.42 -19.00
N SER A 334 7.60 7.24 -19.94
CA SER A 334 7.98 8.65 -20.03
C SER A 334 7.03 9.57 -19.26
N ALA A 335 7.56 10.32 -18.29
CA ALA A 335 6.83 11.29 -17.49
C ALA A 335 5.69 10.72 -16.61
N VAL A 336 5.81 9.47 -16.17
CA VAL A 336 4.76 8.76 -15.40
C VAL A 336 5.14 8.58 -13.93
N LEU A 337 6.37 8.10 -13.65
CA LEU A 337 6.82 7.81 -12.28
C LEU A 337 6.87 9.06 -11.36
N LEU A 338 6.87 10.25 -11.95
CA LEU A 338 6.73 11.53 -11.24
C LEU A 338 5.34 11.74 -10.61
N HIS A 339 4.37 10.86 -10.85
CA HIS A 339 3.08 10.85 -10.16
C HIS A 339 3.04 9.91 -8.94
N LEU A 340 4.15 9.22 -8.66
CA LEU A 340 4.26 8.26 -7.57
C LEU A 340 5.15 8.79 -6.46
N ASP A 341 4.84 8.46 -5.21
CA ASP A 341 5.77 8.62 -4.10
C ASP A 341 6.91 7.58 -4.19
N ARG A 342 7.95 7.77 -3.37
CA ARG A 342 9.16 6.93 -3.39
C ARG A 342 8.88 5.43 -3.30
N ASN A 343 7.90 5.02 -2.50
CA ASN A 343 7.62 3.60 -2.28
C ASN A 343 6.94 2.99 -3.50
N LYS A 344 6.00 3.74 -4.08
CA LYS A 344 5.31 3.31 -5.29
C LYS A 344 6.23 3.30 -6.49
N LEU A 345 7.16 4.24 -6.58
CA LEU A 345 8.22 4.19 -7.59
C LEU A 345 9.03 2.89 -7.47
N GLN A 346 9.40 2.49 -6.25
CA GLN A 346 10.08 1.22 -5.99
C GLN A 346 9.25 0.00 -6.43
N LEU A 347 7.96 0.00 -6.13
CA LEU A 347 7.05 -1.06 -6.57
C LEU A 347 6.93 -1.11 -8.10
N ALA A 348 6.84 0.06 -8.76
CA ALA A 348 6.82 0.14 -10.23
C ALA A 348 8.10 -0.44 -10.84
N LEU A 349 9.28 -0.08 -10.30
CA LEU A 349 10.56 -0.63 -10.75
C LEU A 349 10.63 -2.15 -10.56
N SER A 350 10.10 -2.68 -9.46
CA SER A 350 10.04 -4.12 -9.21
C SER A 350 9.13 -4.84 -10.21
N GLU A 351 7.95 -4.29 -10.50
CA GLU A 351 7.04 -4.83 -11.52
C GLU A 351 7.63 -4.75 -12.93
N PHE A 352 8.30 -3.65 -13.27
CA PHE A 352 9.04 -3.51 -14.53
C PHE A 352 10.14 -4.55 -14.65
N TYR A 353 10.91 -4.78 -13.57
CA TYR A 353 11.92 -5.83 -13.54
C TYR A 353 11.30 -7.20 -13.79
N ARG A 354 10.16 -7.51 -13.14
CA ARG A 354 9.50 -8.82 -13.27
C ARG A 354 9.08 -9.11 -14.72
N VAL A 355 8.42 -8.16 -15.38
CA VAL A 355 7.86 -8.38 -16.74
C VAL A 355 8.89 -8.21 -17.86
N LEU A 356 10.01 -7.52 -17.64
CA LEU A 356 11.09 -7.44 -18.63
C LEU A 356 11.83 -8.76 -18.79
N LYS A 357 12.21 -9.12 -20.01
CA LYS A 357 13.16 -10.20 -20.26
C LYS A 357 14.55 -9.85 -19.71
N LYS A 358 15.36 -10.86 -19.42
CA LYS A 358 16.78 -10.64 -19.10
C LYS A 358 17.48 -9.91 -20.25
N GLY A 359 18.20 -8.82 -19.93
CA GLY A 359 18.79 -7.94 -20.93
C GLY A 359 17.80 -7.00 -21.63
N GLY A 360 16.52 -7.00 -21.25
CA GLY A 360 15.52 -6.06 -21.71
C GLY A 360 15.79 -4.64 -21.17
N ILE A 361 15.28 -3.64 -21.89
CA ILE A 361 15.61 -2.24 -21.66
C ILE A 361 14.43 -1.51 -21.01
N LEU A 362 14.71 -0.70 -19.99
CA LEU A 362 13.75 0.22 -19.40
C LEU A 362 14.20 1.66 -19.68
N HIS A 363 13.32 2.45 -20.29
CA HIS A 363 13.43 3.90 -20.28
C HIS A 363 12.41 4.49 -19.29
N PHE A 364 12.84 5.43 -18.46
CA PHE A 364 11.89 6.25 -17.70
C PHE A 364 12.39 7.68 -17.50
N SER A 365 11.44 8.61 -17.28
CA SER A 365 11.75 10.02 -17.02
C SER A 365 10.90 10.61 -15.88
N VAL A 366 11.54 11.43 -15.06
CA VAL A 366 10.91 12.16 -13.93
C VAL A 366 11.43 13.60 -13.84
N LYS A 367 10.76 14.43 -13.05
CA LYS A 367 11.20 15.81 -12.79
C LYS A 367 12.21 15.85 -11.64
N GLU A 368 13.30 16.57 -11.86
CA GLU A 368 14.29 16.88 -10.84
C GLU A 368 13.71 17.83 -9.79
N GLY A 369 14.05 17.61 -8.52
CA GLY A 369 13.77 18.56 -7.44
C GLY A 369 13.56 17.85 -6.10
N ILE A 370 12.95 18.55 -5.16
CA ILE A 370 12.68 18.04 -3.81
C ILE A 370 11.20 18.22 -3.48
N GLY A 371 10.62 17.21 -2.85
CA GLY A 371 9.29 17.27 -2.28
C GLY A 371 8.20 16.88 -3.26
N HIS A 372 7.03 17.47 -3.05
CA HIS A 372 5.78 17.15 -3.73
C HIS A 372 5.02 18.43 -4.03
N LYS A 373 4.43 18.52 -5.23
CA LYS A 373 3.57 19.62 -5.66
C LYS A 373 2.23 19.05 -6.10
N ARG A 374 1.17 19.61 -5.52
CA ARG A 374 -0.20 19.37 -5.95
C ARG A 374 -0.66 20.50 -6.86
N LEU A 375 -0.97 20.19 -8.12
CA LEU A 375 -1.49 21.15 -9.08
C LEU A 375 -3.02 21.06 -9.15
N PHE A 376 -3.66 22.21 -9.01
CA PHE A 376 -5.10 22.38 -9.10
C PHE A 376 -5.52 22.45 -10.57
N ILE A 377 -6.52 21.65 -10.97
CA ILE A 377 -7.05 21.63 -12.35
C ILE A 377 -8.44 22.25 -12.42
N ASN A 378 -9.31 22.00 -11.45
CA ASN A 378 -10.65 22.61 -11.40
C ASN A 378 -11.20 22.67 -9.96
N ASP A 379 -11.45 23.88 -9.47
CA ASP A 379 -11.94 24.14 -8.10
C ASP A 379 -13.32 23.56 -7.82
N LYS A 380 -14.22 23.57 -8.81
CA LYS A 380 -15.61 23.09 -8.62
C LYS A 380 -15.69 21.58 -8.46
N LYS A 381 -14.72 20.84 -9.01
CA LYS A 381 -14.68 19.36 -8.98
C LYS A 381 -13.53 18.79 -8.14
N GLN A 382 -12.70 19.64 -7.53
CA GLN A 382 -11.56 19.25 -6.68
C GLN A 382 -10.62 18.24 -7.38
N TYR A 383 -10.29 18.49 -8.65
CA TYR A 383 -9.32 17.65 -9.38
C TYR A 383 -7.90 18.16 -9.20
N TYR A 384 -6.99 17.25 -8.87
CA TYR A 384 -5.60 17.54 -8.57
C TYR A 384 -4.66 16.62 -9.33
N ARG A 385 -3.54 17.14 -9.82
CA ARG A 385 -2.42 16.32 -10.26
C ARG A 385 -1.30 16.41 -9.24
N ASP A 386 -0.89 15.26 -8.75
CA ASP A 386 0.22 15.14 -7.81
C ASP A 386 1.54 14.91 -8.54
N PHE A 387 2.55 15.69 -8.20
CA PHE A 387 3.89 15.64 -8.78
C PHE A 387 4.92 15.43 -7.67
N TYR A 388 5.68 14.36 -7.73
CA TYR A 388 6.81 14.07 -6.85
C TYR A 388 8.10 14.37 -7.59
N PHE A 389 9.00 15.06 -6.90
CA PHE A 389 10.30 15.43 -7.44
C PHE A 389 11.39 14.55 -6.86
N TYR A 390 12.38 14.25 -7.69
CA TYR A 390 13.44 13.31 -7.39
C TYR A 390 14.80 13.91 -7.68
N ASN A 391 15.85 13.38 -7.04
CA ASN A 391 17.23 13.67 -7.43
C ASN A 391 17.87 12.44 -8.09
N SER A 392 18.91 12.67 -8.88
CA SER A 392 19.59 11.61 -9.63
C SER A 392 20.24 10.57 -8.71
N ASP A 393 20.83 11.00 -7.58
CA ASP A 393 21.53 10.10 -6.66
C ASP A 393 20.59 9.05 -6.05
N LEU A 394 19.43 9.48 -5.54
CA LEU A 394 18.42 8.58 -4.97
C LEU A 394 17.87 7.65 -6.04
N LEU A 395 17.57 8.17 -7.23
CA LEU A 395 17.05 7.37 -8.33
C LEU A 395 18.07 6.33 -8.81
N SER A 396 19.35 6.67 -8.88
CA SER A 396 20.40 5.73 -9.28
C SER A 396 20.47 4.56 -8.32
N LYS A 397 20.44 4.84 -7.01
CA LYS A 397 20.38 3.81 -5.98
C LYS A 397 19.13 2.93 -6.13
N PHE A 398 17.98 3.54 -6.39
CA PHE A 398 16.72 2.82 -6.59
C PHE A 398 16.71 1.91 -7.82
N VAL A 399 17.33 2.35 -8.91
CA VAL A 399 17.51 1.55 -10.12
C VAL A 399 18.42 0.35 -9.83
N GLU A 400 19.55 0.56 -9.17
CA GLU A 400 20.51 -0.50 -8.83
C GLU A 400 19.93 -1.51 -7.83
N GLU A 401 19.23 -1.05 -6.79
CA GLU A 401 18.55 -1.91 -5.80
C GLU A 401 17.46 -2.79 -6.43
N ASN A 402 16.88 -2.38 -7.57
CA ASN A 402 15.92 -3.17 -8.35
C ASN A 402 16.60 -3.99 -9.45
N ASN A 403 17.91 -4.24 -9.36
CA ASN A 403 18.67 -5.07 -10.29
C ASN A 403 18.60 -4.55 -11.74
N PHE A 404 18.66 -3.24 -11.92
CA PHE A 404 18.88 -2.64 -13.23
C PHE A 404 20.29 -2.07 -13.32
N LYS A 405 20.96 -2.32 -14.44
CA LYS A 405 22.19 -1.63 -14.82
C LYS A 405 21.84 -0.33 -15.54
N ILE A 406 22.34 0.79 -15.06
CA ILE A 406 22.21 2.09 -15.76
C ILE A 406 23.08 2.06 -17.02
N LEU A 407 22.47 2.26 -18.18
CA LEU A 407 23.16 2.39 -19.47
C LEU A 407 23.40 3.86 -19.82
N LYS A 408 22.46 4.73 -19.49
CA LYS A 408 22.54 6.17 -19.73
C LYS A 408 21.71 6.93 -18.70
N LEU A 409 22.28 8.00 -18.17
CA LEU A 409 21.60 9.04 -17.38
C LEU A 409 21.75 10.36 -18.11
N LYS A 410 20.64 11.06 -18.32
CA LYS A 410 20.61 12.36 -18.98
C LYS A 410 19.77 13.32 -18.17
N MET A 411 20.31 14.50 -17.91
CA MET A 411 19.58 15.61 -17.29
C MET A 411 19.40 16.72 -18.30
N LYS A 412 18.17 17.21 -18.48
CA LYS A 412 17.87 18.23 -19.49
C LYS A 412 16.75 19.15 -19.01
N LYS A 413 16.92 20.44 -19.23
CA LYS A 413 15.85 21.43 -19.04
C LYS A 413 14.97 21.49 -20.30
N GLU A 414 13.72 21.06 -20.18
CA GLU A 414 12.74 21.02 -21.27
C GLU A 414 11.37 21.47 -20.74
N LYS A 415 10.48 21.90 -21.64
CA LYS A 415 9.09 22.22 -21.27
C LYS A 415 8.32 20.95 -20.96
N ASP A 416 7.45 21.02 -19.97
CA ASP A 416 6.47 19.96 -19.72
C ASP A 416 5.21 20.11 -20.59
N SER A 417 4.24 19.21 -20.43
CA SER A 417 2.96 19.26 -21.16
C SER A 417 2.13 20.53 -20.93
N CYS A 418 2.46 21.32 -19.89
CA CYS A 418 1.83 22.61 -19.60
C CYS A 418 2.61 23.79 -20.19
N GLY A 419 3.76 23.55 -20.83
CA GLY A 419 4.64 24.57 -21.37
C GLY A 419 5.63 25.15 -20.35
N GLU A 420 5.62 24.64 -19.11
CA GLU A 420 6.48 25.13 -18.03
C GLU A 420 7.86 24.48 -18.10
N PRO A 421 8.95 25.24 -17.96
CA PRO A 421 10.29 24.69 -17.95
C PRO A 421 10.49 23.80 -16.71
N ALA A 422 10.96 22.57 -16.92
CA ALA A 422 11.33 21.64 -15.86
C ALA A 422 12.68 21.00 -16.17
N ASN A 423 13.44 20.70 -15.11
CA ASN A 423 14.60 19.84 -15.23
C ASN A 423 14.12 18.39 -15.22
N TRP A 424 14.47 17.63 -16.24
CA TRP A 424 14.10 16.24 -16.42
C TRP A 424 15.31 15.35 -16.17
N ILE A 425 15.09 14.29 -15.40
CA ILE A 425 16.03 13.18 -15.23
C ILE A 425 15.51 12.02 -16.07
N LYS A 426 16.29 11.58 -17.05
CA LYS A 426 15.94 10.51 -17.98
C LYS A 426 16.95 9.37 -17.83
N TYR A 427 16.45 8.17 -17.60
CA TYR A 427 17.25 6.95 -17.49
C TYR A 427 16.97 6.02 -18.65
N LEU A 428 18.04 5.40 -19.13
CA LEU A 428 17.99 4.16 -19.89
C LEU A 428 18.73 3.09 -19.09
N THR A 429 18.07 1.99 -18.80
CA THR A 429 18.58 0.93 -17.94
C THR A 429 18.35 -0.44 -18.58
N MET A 430 19.04 -1.46 -18.09
CA MET A 430 18.94 -2.84 -18.57
C MET A 430 18.77 -3.80 -17.40
N LYS A 431 17.82 -4.73 -17.53
CA LYS A 431 17.65 -5.82 -16.57
C LYS A 431 18.87 -6.75 -16.58
N ILE A 432 19.52 -6.95 -15.43
CA ILE A 432 20.67 -7.88 -15.29
C ILE A 432 20.25 -9.30 -14.93
#